data_AF-A0A517N6N6-F1
#
_entry.id   AF-A0A517N6N6-F1
#
_cell.length_a   1.000
_cell.length_b   1.000
_cell.length_c   1.000
_cell.angle_alpha   90.00
_cell.angle_beta   90.00
_cell.angle_gamma   90.00
#
_symmetry.space_group_name_H-M   'P 1'
#
loop_
_entity.id
_entity.type
_entity.pdbx_description
1 polymer ?
#
loop_
_entity_poly.entity_id
_entity_poly.type
_entity_poly.pdbx_seq_one_letter_code
_entity_poly.pdbx_strand_id
1 'polypeptide(L)'
;MRTSIESSFLASDGQEIFYRVWEPSAASDRSVLLFHRGHEHSGRWQEFVDTCGMDDAWCFAWDARGHGRTVGPRGAAESFARMVQDAEDFARHIEQFYGLKMNRMAVVGQSVGAVVAATWIHDYAAPVRAMVLATPALRIKLYVPFAIEALRIWNKLRPGGFIRSYVRPGMLTHDAAQADAYANDPLISPQIATNVLLDLHDASQRLVDDAAAIHTPTMVWVSGKDYVVDQSLQHRFYDRLASADKRIEVLDDFYHSTFWEAGRDDVIRRTGDFLRQRLDGGADVVPNETASSEPVFGETLSSETLSGETPPSETLSRGSRHRFQQCEQPTSLLRQAWFGIQKLSLATLGRLSRGVRIGWQSGFDSGQSLDHVYRNRAEGITPLGRLIDRCYLNSIGWQGIRQRKVNMESLLDEAIAEQFRLHGSVTILDIAAGPGRYVLDTMRRNSSIPIRAILCDRDADGIAQGRQLAKEMSLADRVEFRQSDAFDPGMIAAAVGDDPIHIAIVSGLYELFPENDPVRRSLAGITDTLVDGGRLLYTDQPWHPQQEMIARVLPNRDGNPWVMRCRSQAEMDALVVETGCWRDRMRIDRWGIFSVALATKENIGGRTSDSPVPNESDHAACA
;
A
#
# COMPACT_ATOMS: atom_id res chain seq x y z
N MET A 1 25.11 23.00 15.07
CA MET A 1 23.85 22.37 15.49
C MET A 1 22.73 23.02 14.70
N ARG A 2 22.01 22.26 13.88
CA ARG A 2 20.91 22.75 13.05
C ARG A 2 19.71 23.02 13.94
N THR A 3 19.13 24.21 13.87
CA THR A 3 17.92 24.55 14.61
C THR A 3 16.71 23.92 13.94
N SER A 4 15.88 23.20 14.71
CA SER A 4 14.61 22.68 14.20
C SER A 4 13.55 23.78 14.14
N ILE A 5 12.76 23.81 13.07
CA ILE A 5 11.49 24.53 13.00
C ILE A 5 10.38 23.53 13.32
N GLU A 6 9.43 23.94 14.15
CA GLU A 6 8.28 23.12 14.54
C GLU A 6 7.05 23.52 13.72
N SER A 7 6.30 22.55 13.23
CA SER A 7 5.11 22.76 12.40
C SER A 7 4.12 21.60 12.55
N SER A 8 3.00 21.67 11.85
CA SER A 8 1.98 20.62 11.79
C SER A 8 1.39 20.52 10.38
N PHE A 9 0.83 19.36 10.06
CA PHE A 9 0.04 19.15 8.85
C PHE A 9 -1.25 18.42 9.18
N LEU A 10 -2.27 18.54 8.33
CA LEU A 10 -3.51 17.79 8.44
C LEU A 10 -3.39 16.48 7.67
N ALA A 11 -3.50 15.36 8.37
CA ALA A 11 -3.60 14.04 7.76
C ALA A 11 -4.95 13.88 7.04
N SER A 12 -5.08 12.83 6.22
CA SER A 12 -6.27 12.62 5.37
C SER A 12 -7.57 12.40 6.15
N ASP A 13 -7.48 12.08 7.44
CA ASP A 13 -8.62 11.91 8.37
C ASP A 13 -8.94 13.21 9.14
N GLY A 14 -8.22 14.30 8.88
CA GLY A 14 -8.36 15.59 9.55
C GLY A 14 -7.59 15.71 10.86
N GLN A 15 -6.83 14.69 11.27
CA GLN A 15 -5.96 14.77 12.44
C GLN A 15 -4.78 15.69 12.16
N GLU A 16 -4.53 16.65 13.05
CA GLU A 16 -3.30 17.44 13.02
C GLU A 16 -2.12 16.61 13.56
N ILE A 17 -1.07 16.47 12.74
CA ILE A 17 0.15 15.74 13.06
C ILE A 17 1.30 16.73 13.18
N PHE A 18 1.98 16.71 14.31
CA PHE A 18 3.14 17.57 14.59
C PHE A 18 4.40 17.03 13.88
N TYR A 19 5.24 17.91 13.37
CA TYR A 19 6.57 17.57 12.87
C TYR A 19 7.62 18.66 13.11
N ARG A 20 8.88 18.24 13.00
CA ARG A 20 10.07 19.08 13.00
C ARG A 20 10.71 19.02 11.63
N VAL A 21 11.18 20.17 11.17
CA VAL A 21 12.00 20.31 9.97
C VAL A 21 13.33 20.94 10.33
N TRP A 22 14.39 20.43 9.73
CA TRP A 22 15.70 21.06 9.74
C TRP A 22 16.03 21.43 8.29
N GLU A 23 16.27 22.71 8.05
CA GLU A 23 16.57 23.23 6.71
C GLU A 23 18.02 22.90 6.34
N PRO A 24 18.31 22.65 5.05
CA PRO A 24 19.66 22.45 4.57
C PRO A 24 20.47 23.75 4.65
N SER A 25 21.80 23.62 4.72
CA SER A 25 22.74 24.75 4.71
C SER A 25 22.79 25.53 3.39
N ALA A 26 22.27 24.93 2.30
CA ALA A 26 22.13 25.51 0.98
C ALA A 26 20.87 24.98 0.29
N ALA A 27 20.46 25.63 -0.81
CA ALA A 27 19.32 25.17 -1.61
C ALA A 27 19.47 23.70 -2.01
N SER A 28 18.47 22.88 -1.71
CA SER A 28 18.49 21.44 -1.92
C SER A 28 17.10 20.92 -2.21
N ASP A 29 17.01 19.96 -3.11
CA ASP A 29 15.82 19.18 -3.43
C ASP A 29 15.84 17.80 -2.76
N ARG A 30 16.91 17.46 -2.03
CA ARG A 30 17.07 16.19 -1.31
C ARG A 30 16.47 16.29 0.08
N SER A 31 15.81 15.23 0.52
CA SER A 31 15.29 15.17 1.89
C SER A 31 15.41 13.79 2.54
N VAL A 32 15.46 13.80 3.87
CA VAL A 32 15.51 12.61 4.72
C VAL A 32 14.36 12.66 5.71
N LEU A 33 13.49 11.66 5.66
CA LEU A 33 12.36 11.47 6.56
C LEU A 33 12.80 10.57 7.71
N LEU A 34 12.55 10.96 8.95
CA LEU A 34 13.04 10.31 10.16
C LEU A 34 11.86 9.79 11.01
N PHE A 35 11.74 8.46 11.11
CA PHE A 35 10.61 7.78 11.74
C PHE A 35 11.06 7.21 13.09
N HIS A 36 10.62 7.86 14.17
CA HIS A 36 11.03 7.51 15.55
C HIS A 36 10.54 6.13 16.00
N ARG A 37 11.09 5.64 17.12
CA ARG A 37 10.69 4.36 17.71
C ARG A 37 9.32 4.43 18.38
N GLY A 38 8.76 3.27 18.72
CA GLY A 38 7.62 3.23 19.63
C GLY A 38 7.95 3.97 20.93
N HIS A 39 6.94 4.64 21.50
CA HIS A 39 7.03 5.41 22.75
C HIS A 39 7.81 6.73 22.69
N GLU A 40 8.59 6.99 21.63
CA GLU A 40 9.40 8.21 21.47
C GLU A 40 8.70 9.29 20.64
N HIS A 41 9.46 10.29 20.17
CA HIS A 41 8.98 11.41 19.35
C HIS A 41 10.12 12.00 18.51
N SER A 42 9.80 12.88 17.56
CA SER A 42 10.73 13.48 16.59
C SER A 42 11.90 14.24 17.19
N GLY A 43 11.74 14.82 18.39
CA GLY A 43 12.76 15.67 19.02
C GLY A 43 14.05 14.91 19.34
N ARG A 44 13.97 13.59 19.50
CA ARG A 44 15.13 12.72 19.77
C ARG A 44 16.06 12.53 18.57
N TRP A 45 15.64 12.95 17.37
CA TRP A 45 16.45 12.88 16.15
C TRP A 45 17.48 14.00 16.01
N GLN A 46 17.45 15.02 16.89
CA GLN A 46 18.32 16.18 16.78
C GLN A 46 19.80 15.81 16.64
N GLU A 47 20.32 14.95 17.53
CA GLU A 47 21.72 14.51 17.48
C GLU A 47 22.06 13.78 16.17
N PHE A 48 21.17 12.92 15.69
CA PHE A 48 21.34 12.23 14.41
C PHE A 48 21.40 13.24 13.26
N VAL A 49 20.51 14.23 13.23
CA VAL A 49 20.50 15.28 12.19
C VAL A 49 21.81 16.05 12.19
N ASP A 50 22.36 16.36 13.37
CA ASP A 50 23.62 17.10 13.51
C ASP A 50 24.87 16.29 13.14
N THR A 51 24.80 14.96 13.12
CA THR A 51 25.98 14.08 13.00
C THR A 51 25.94 13.12 11.81
N CYS A 52 24.80 12.97 11.14
CA CYS A 52 24.66 12.13 9.94
C CYS A 52 25.34 12.70 8.69
N GLY A 53 25.84 13.93 8.73
CA GLY A 53 26.52 14.58 7.61
C GLY A 53 25.59 14.94 6.45
N MET A 54 24.28 14.96 6.64
CA MET A 54 23.28 15.37 5.64
C MET A 54 22.95 16.87 5.78
N ASP A 55 23.97 17.71 5.98
CA ASP A 55 23.82 19.16 6.19
C ASP A 55 23.31 19.90 4.93
N ASP A 56 23.35 19.23 3.79
CA ASP A 56 22.95 19.69 2.47
C ASP A 56 21.61 19.08 2.01
N ALA A 57 20.86 18.45 2.93
CA ALA A 57 19.52 17.92 2.69
C ALA A 57 18.54 18.39 3.78
N TRP A 58 17.27 18.50 3.39
CA TRP A 58 16.19 18.71 4.35
C TRP A 58 16.06 17.49 5.25
N CYS A 59 15.86 17.68 6.55
CA CYS A 59 15.47 16.58 7.43
C CYS A 59 14.07 16.86 7.98
N PHE A 60 13.23 15.83 7.99
CA PHE A 60 11.86 15.91 8.46
C PHE A 60 11.60 14.78 9.45
N ALA A 61 11.10 15.10 10.64
CA ALA A 61 10.75 14.10 11.64
C ALA A 61 9.40 14.45 12.25
N TRP A 62 8.44 13.55 12.13
CA TRP A 62 7.11 13.72 12.72
C TRP A 62 6.99 13.12 14.12
N ASP A 63 5.98 13.56 14.88
CA ASP A 63 5.48 12.83 16.04
C ASP A 63 4.31 11.98 15.57
N ALA A 64 4.48 10.66 15.48
CA ALA A 64 3.40 9.77 15.07
C ALA A 64 2.18 9.91 16.00
N ARG A 65 0.98 9.57 15.51
CA ARG A 65 -0.23 9.65 16.35
C ARG A 65 -0.07 8.91 17.69
N GLY A 66 -0.58 9.54 18.75
CA GLY A 66 -0.40 9.07 20.12
C GLY A 66 1.00 9.27 20.71
N HIS A 67 1.90 9.98 20.03
CA HIS A 67 3.27 10.23 20.48
C HIS A 67 3.62 11.72 20.52
N GLY A 68 4.64 12.07 21.29
CA GLY A 68 5.22 13.42 21.30
C GLY A 68 4.19 14.53 21.52
N ARG A 69 4.19 15.51 20.62
CA ARG A 69 3.31 16.68 20.62
C ARG A 69 2.08 16.51 19.74
N THR A 70 1.98 15.44 18.95
CA THR A 70 0.75 15.12 18.21
C THR A 70 -0.36 14.82 19.21
N VAL A 71 -1.50 15.51 19.04
CA VAL A 71 -2.64 15.42 19.95
C VAL A 71 -3.28 14.02 19.86
N GLY A 72 -3.83 13.53 20.97
CA GLY A 72 -4.53 12.25 21.03
C GLY A 72 -4.11 11.35 22.19
N PRO A 73 -4.80 10.21 22.39
CA PRO A 73 -4.50 9.27 23.46
C PRO A 73 -3.10 8.68 23.29
N ARG A 74 -2.29 8.70 24.36
CA ARG A 74 -0.88 8.27 24.30
C ARG A 74 -0.75 6.80 23.94
N GLY A 75 0.12 6.48 22.99
CA GLY A 75 0.37 5.12 22.51
C GLY A 75 -0.77 4.50 21.70
N ALA A 76 -1.77 5.30 21.29
CA ALA A 76 -2.92 4.82 20.54
C ALA A 76 -2.93 5.32 19.09
N ALA A 77 -3.51 4.48 18.25
CA ALA A 77 -3.92 4.76 16.88
C ALA A 77 -5.18 3.94 16.60
N GLU A 78 -5.95 4.33 15.59
CA GLU A 78 -7.11 3.59 15.10
C GLU A 78 -6.69 2.20 14.62
N SER A 79 -5.53 2.11 13.96
CA SER A 79 -4.86 0.88 13.54
C SER A 79 -3.39 1.17 13.22
N PHE A 80 -2.58 0.12 13.08
CA PHE A 80 -1.21 0.30 12.55
C PHE A 80 -1.22 0.83 11.10
N ALA A 81 -2.16 0.36 10.27
CA ALA A 81 -2.30 0.83 8.88
C ALA A 81 -2.62 2.33 8.79
N ARG A 82 -3.32 2.90 9.78
CA ARG A 82 -3.54 4.34 9.86
C ARG A 82 -2.22 5.11 10.06
N MET A 83 -1.31 4.59 10.88
CA MET A 83 0.04 5.17 11.02
C MET A 83 0.85 5.08 9.71
N VAL A 84 0.69 3.98 8.95
CA VAL A 84 1.31 3.83 7.63
C VAL A 84 0.73 4.83 6.63
N GLN A 85 -0.59 5.05 6.65
CA GLN A 85 -1.23 6.04 5.80
C GLN A 85 -0.81 7.47 6.19
N ASP A 86 -0.58 7.75 7.47
CA ASP A 86 -0.03 9.06 7.86
C ASP A 86 1.37 9.28 7.25
N ALA A 87 2.15 8.22 7.04
CA ALA A 87 3.49 8.35 6.43
C ALA A 87 3.37 8.75 4.96
N GLU A 88 2.39 8.21 4.24
CA GLU A 88 2.02 8.69 2.90
C GLU A 88 1.55 10.14 2.94
N ASP A 89 0.63 10.48 3.86
CA ASP A 89 0.12 11.85 4.01
C ASP A 89 1.25 12.84 4.31
N PHE A 90 2.23 12.45 5.14
CA PHE A 90 3.38 13.27 5.48
C PHE A 90 4.31 13.48 4.28
N ALA A 91 4.63 12.42 3.54
CA ALA A 91 5.45 12.53 2.34
C ALA A 91 4.75 13.38 1.26
N ARG A 92 3.42 13.27 1.12
CA ARG A 92 2.61 14.11 0.22
C ARG A 92 2.59 15.56 0.66
N HIS A 93 2.43 15.82 1.96
CA HIS A 93 2.54 17.16 2.52
C HIS A 93 3.90 17.78 2.19
N ILE A 94 4.99 17.03 2.38
CA ILE A 94 6.34 17.50 2.03
C ILE A 94 6.44 17.82 0.53
N GLU A 95 5.93 16.95 -0.32
CA GLU A 95 5.95 17.15 -1.78
C GLU A 95 5.16 18.39 -2.22
N GLN A 96 3.99 18.62 -1.63
CA GLN A 96 3.09 19.70 -2.02
C GLN A 96 3.50 21.05 -1.41
N PHE A 97 3.85 21.06 -0.12
CA PHE A 97 4.12 22.29 0.63
C PHE A 97 5.57 22.77 0.44
N TYR A 98 6.55 21.86 0.42
CA TYR A 98 7.97 22.22 0.26
C TYR A 98 8.47 22.06 -1.19
N GLY A 99 7.65 21.51 -2.10
CA GLY A 99 8.04 21.27 -3.50
C GLY A 99 9.08 20.16 -3.68
N LEU A 100 9.30 19.32 -2.66
CA LEU A 100 10.33 18.27 -2.65
C LEU A 100 9.75 16.95 -3.17
N LYS A 101 10.16 16.51 -4.35
CA LYS A 101 9.61 15.30 -4.98
C LYS A 101 9.90 14.04 -4.17
N MET A 102 8.94 13.12 -4.08
CA MET A 102 9.11 11.85 -3.35
C MET A 102 10.32 11.03 -3.81
N ASN A 103 10.65 11.07 -5.11
CA ASN A 103 11.82 10.40 -5.69
C ASN A 103 13.17 11.04 -5.33
N ARG A 104 13.16 12.16 -4.61
CA ARG A 104 14.32 12.82 -4.00
C ARG A 104 14.34 12.69 -2.48
N MET A 105 13.45 11.87 -1.92
CA MET A 105 13.38 11.58 -0.50
C MET A 105 14.10 10.27 -0.16
N ALA A 106 14.69 10.19 1.02
CA ALA A 106 15.07 8.93 1.66
C ALA A 106 14.41 8.83 3.02
N VAL A 107 14.30 7.61 3.57
CA VAL A 107 13.70 7.40 4.90
C VAL A 107 14.66 6.66 5.83
N VAL A 108 14.73 7.09 7.09
CA VAL A 108 15.41 6.40 8.17
C VAL A 108 14.38 6.11 9.25
N GLY A 109 14.22 4.84 9.60
CA GLY A 109 13.34 4.44 10.69
C GLY A 109 14.08 3.57 11.69
N GLN A 110 13.65 3.61 12.94
CA GLN A 110 14.10 2.66 13.96
C GLN A 110 12.92 1.95 14.64
N SER A 111 13.07 0.66 14.93
CA SER A 111 12.07 -0.13 15.65
C SER A 111 10.68 -0.08 14.96
N VAL A 112 9.64 0.37 15.65
CA VAL A 112 8.28 0.55 15.08
C VAL A 112 8.30 1.51 13.89
N GLY A 113 9.05 2.61 13.95
CA GLY A 113 9.18 3.56 12.83
C GLY A 113 9.80 2.94 11.59
N ALA A 114 10.71 1.98 11.75
CA ALA A 114 11.25 1.20 10.64
C ALA A 114 10.20 0.29 10.00
N VAL A 115 9.32 -0.33 10.80
CA VAL A 115 8.22 -1.15 10.25
C VAL A 115 7.19 -0.27 9.55
N VAL A 116 6.90 0.92 10.07
CA VAL A 116 6.03 1.90 9.39
C VAL A 116 6.61 2.27 8.02
N ALA A 117 7.90 2.64 7.97
CA ALA A 117 8.58 3.00 6.72
C ALA A 117 8.57 1.84 5.69
N ALA A 118 8.93 0.63 6.13
CA ALA A 118 8.94 -0.54 5.26
C ALA A 118 7.54 -0.94 4.79
N THR A 119 6.52 -0.82 5.65
CA THR A 119 5.12 -1.11 5.27
C THR A 119 4.58 -0.04 4.32
N TRP A 120 4.94 1.22 4.50
CA TRP A 120 4.57 2.31 3.59
C TRP A 120 5.16 2.07 2.19
N ILE A 121 6.46 1.76 2.10
CA ILE A 121 7.12 1.43 0.83
C ILE A 121 6.49 0.18 0.18
N HIS A 122 6.16 -0.84 0.97
CA HIS A 122 5.51 -2.06 0.48
C HIS A 122 4.10 -1.77 -0.07
N ASP A 123 3.26 -1.08 0.71
CA ASP A 123 1.85 -0.90 0.41
C ASP A 123 1.61 0.17 -0.66
N TYR A 124 2.35 1.28 -0.59
CA TYR A 124 2.18 2.42 -1.47
C TYR A 124 3.20 2.46 -2.59
N ALA A 125 4.14 1.50 -2.68
CA ALA A 125 5.24 1.57 -3.66
C ALA A 125 5.89 2.96 -3.68
N ALA A 126 6.06 3.58 -2.50
CA ALA A 126 6.52 4.95 -2.39
C ALA A 126 7.89 5.08 -3.10
N PRO A 127 8.05 5.99 -4.07
CA PRO A 127 9.21 6.00 -4.96
C PRO A 127 10.45 6.63 -4.29
N VAL A 128 10.65 6.42 -2.99
CA VAL A 128 11.78 6.97 -2.24
C VAL A 128 13.09 6.37 -2.73
N ARG A 129 14.15 7.17 -2.63
CA ARG A 129 15.47 6.87 -3.19
C ARG A 129 16.23 5.81 -2.39
N ALA A 130 15.99 5.75 -1.09
CA ALA A 130 16.58 4.76 -0.19
C ALA A 130 15.79 4.64 1.11
N MET A 131 15.90 3.49 1.77
CA MET A 131 15.46 3.31 3.16
C MET A 131 16.56 2.74 4.05
N VAL A 132 16.65 3.23 5.28
CA VAL A 132 17.51 2.69 6.33
C VAL A 132 16.64 2.27 7.50
N LEU A 133 16.74 0.99 7.87
CA LEU A 133 15.92 0.35 8.90
C LEU A 133 16.81 -0.12 10.04
N ALA A 134 16.79 0.60 11.16
CA ALA A 134 17.49 0.17 12.37
C ALA A 134 16.58 -0.69 13.24
N THR A 135 17.04 -1.90 13.56
CA THR A 135 16.38 -2.89 14.43
C THR A 135 14.86 -2.97 14.22
N PRO A 136 14.38 -3.18 12.99
CA PRO A 136 12.95 -3.10 12.69
C PRO A 136 12.17 -4.08 13.57
N ALA A 137 11.09 -3.57 14.18
CA ALA A 137 10.29 -4.29 15.16
C ALA A 137 9.35 -5.34 14.55
N LEU A 138 9.88 -6.16 13.64
CA LEU A 138 9.15 -7.21 12.92
C LEU A 138 8.62 -8.31 13.85
N ARG A 139 9.32 -8.56 14.96
CA ARG A 139 8.84 -9.43 16.05
C ARG A 139 9.26 -8.86 17.38
N ILE A 140 8.31 -8.27 18.09
CA ILE A 140 8.48 -7.86 19.48
C ILE A 140 8.52 -9.10 20.37
N LYS A 141 9.50 -9.17 21.27
CA LYS A 141 9.65 -10.25 22.25
C LYS A 141 8.54 -10.13 23.30
N LEU A 142 7.56 -11.03 23.22
CA LEU A 142 6.56 -11.24 24.26
C LEU A 142 6.94 -12.51 25.04
N TYR A 143 7.38 -12.34 26.28
CA TYR A 143 7.89 -13.46 27.10
C TYR A 143 6.79 -14.41 27.58
N VAL A 144 5.52 -14.02 27.49
CA VAL A 144 4.37 -14.87 27.85
C VAL A 144 3.96 -15.73 26.64
N PRO A 145 3.98 -17.06 26.73
CA PRO A 145 3.49 -17.93 25.65
C PRO A 145 2.03 -17.63 25.29
N PHE A 146 1.70 -17.68 24.00
CA PHE A 146 0.37 -17.39 23.46
C PHE A 146 -0.16 -15.97 23.76
N ALA A 147 0.73 -15.02 24.04
CA ALA A 147 0.34 -13.64 24.35
C ALA A 147 -0.48 -13.00 23.21
N ILE A 148 -0.09 -13.20 21.95
CA ILE A 148 -0.79 -12.63 20.79
C ILE A 148 -2.24 -13.14 20.74
N GLU A 149 -2.45 -14.45 20.89
CA GLU A 149 -3.78 -15.08 20.85
C GLU A 149 -4.66 -14.59 22.00
N ALA A 150 -4.11 -14.54 23.22
CA ALA A 150 -4.81 -14.01 24.39
C ALA A 150 -5.22 -12.53 24.19
N LEU A 151 -4.30 -11.72 23.66
CA LEU A 151 -4.56 -10.31 23.35
C LEU A 151 -5.63 -10.13 22.27
N ARG A 152 -5.69 -11.00 21.26
CA ARG A 152 -6.76 -10.97 20.24
C ARG A 152 -8.13 -11.23 20.85
N ILE A 153 -8.24 -12.23 21.72
CA ILE A 153 -9.49 -12.54 22.44
C ILE A 153 -9.89 -11.34 23.30
N TRP A 154 -8.93 -10.79 24.06
CA TRP A 154 -9.15 -9.63 24.91
C TRP A 154 -9.61 -8.41 24.12
N ASN A 155 -8.92 -8.06 23.03
CA ASN A 155 -9.25 -6.91 22.20
C ASN A 155 -10.64 -7.04 21.54
N LYS A 156 -11.08 -8.27 21.23
CA LYS A 156 -12.44 -8.53 20.70
C LYS A 156 -13.52 -8.34 21.77
N LEU A 157 -13.24 -8.70 23.03
CA LEU A 157 -14.19 -8.57 24.14
C LEU A 157 -14.22 -7.15 24.73
N ARG A 158 -13.07 -6.48 24.76
CA ARG A 158 -12.86 -5.14 25.33
C ARG A 158 -11.91 -4.34 24.42
N PRO A 159 -12.43 -3.74 23.34
CA PRO A 159 -11.63 -2.90 22.45
C PRO A 159 -11.13 -1.65 23.20
N GLY A 160 -10.00 -1.08 22.74
CA GLY A 160 -9.40 0.12 23.34
C GLY A 160 -8.54 -0.12 24.58
N GLY A 161 -8.14 -1.37 24.82
CA GLY A 161 -7.18 -1.71 25.90
C GLY A 161 -5.76 -1.24 25.59
N PHE A 162 -4.94 -1.15 26.64
CA PHE A 162 -3.52 -0.78 26.56
C PHE A 162 -2.65 -1.81 27.26
N ILE A 163 -1.41 -1.93 26.78
CA ILE A 163 -0.35 -2.73 27.37
C ILE A 163 0.79 -1.78 27.73
N ARG A 164 1.29 -1.87 28.95
CA ARG A 164 2.49 -1.14 29.37
C ARG A 164 3.73 -1.93 28.96
N SER A 165 4.65 -1.26 28.27
CA SER A 165 5.95 -1.81 27.90
C SER A 165 6.75 -2.19 29.14
N TYR A 166 7.36 -3.37 29.11
CA TYR A 166 8.28 -3.83 30.15
C TYR A 166 9.70 -3.27 29.97
N VAL A 167 9.97 -2.65 28.82
CA VAL A 167 11.30 -2.20 28.42
C VAL A 167 11.73 -1.01 29.27
N ARG A 168 12.90 -1.13 29.91
CA ARG A 168 13.49 -0.07 30.73
C ARG A 168 14.56 0.69 29.93
N PRO A 169 14.87 1.95 30.28
CA PRO A 169 15.86 2.75 29.54
C PRO A 169 17.23 2.07 29.39
N GLY A 170 17.75 1.45 30.46
CA GLY A 170 19.02 0.70 30.39
C GLY A 170 18.97 -0.62 29.61
N MET A 171 17.79 -1.07 29.17
CA MET A 171 17.65 -2.17 28.21
C MET A 171 17.65 -1.67 26.76
N LEU A 172 17.54 -0.36 26.56
CA LEU A 172 17.51 0.26 25.24
C LEU A 172 18.94 0.62 24.78
N THR A 173 19.81 1.08 25.67
CA THR A 173 21.16 1.58 25.30
C THR A 173 22.17 1.34 26.43
N HIS A 174 23.46 1.20 26.10
CA HIS A 174 24.56 1.27 27.06
C HIS A 174 24.93 2.72 27.44
N ASP A 175 24.56 3.70 26.62
CA ASP A 175 24.82 5.11 26.89
C ASP A 175 23.94 5.60 28.05
N ALA A 176 24.55 5.85 29.19
CA ALA A 176 23.87 6.28 30.40
C ALA A 176 23.16 7.64 30.22
N ALA A 177 23.76 8.58 29.47
CA ALA A 177 23.15 9.89 29.24
C ALA A 177 21.90 9.77 28.36
N GLN A 178 21.94 8.90 27.34
CA GLN A 178 20.77 8.63 26.50
C GLN A 178 19.67 7.86 27.25
N ALA A 179 20.05 6.92 28.11
CA ALA A 179 19.11 6.22 28.98
C ALA A 179 18.42 7.18 29.96
N ASP A 180 19.18 8.08 30.60
CA ASP A 180 18.65 9.08 31.53
C ASP A 180 17.78 10.11 30.80
N ALA A 181 18.19 10.55 29.61
CA ALA A 181 17.39 11.44 28.78
C ALA A 181 16.04 10.79 28.41
N TYR A 182 16.04 9.51 28.03
CA TYR A 182 14.80 8.77 27.77
C TYR A 182 13.94 8.62 29.03
N ALA A 183 14.56 8.32 30.18
CA ALA A 183 13.83 8.09 31.44
C ALA A 183 13.08 9.34 31.94
N ASN A 184 13.64 10.52 31.69
CA ASN A 184 13.15 11.79 32.22
C ASN A 184 12.34 12.61 31.20
N ASP A 185 12.14 12.09 30.00
CA ASP A 185 11.41 12.77 28.93
C ASP A 185 9.89 12.74 29.18
N PRO A 186 9.22 13.89 29.39
CA PRO A 186 7.79 13.92 29.65
C PRO A 186 6.93 13.57 28.42
N LEU A 187 7.50 13.59 27.22
CA LEU A 187 6.81 13.25 25.98
C LEU A 187 6.84 11.75 25.68
N ILE A 188 7.65 10.98 26.41
CA ILE A 188 7.73 9.53 26.28
C ILE A 188 6.58 8.87 27.05
N SER A 189 5.86 7.97 26.36
CA SER A 189 4.77 7.21 26.98
C SER A 189 5.02 5.71 26.85
N PRO A 190 5.11 4.96 27.96
CA PRO A 190 5.48 3.55 27.92
C PRO A 190 4.32 2.62 27.53
N GLN A 191 3.15 3.14 27.18
CA GLN A 191 1.99 2.31 26.83
C GLN A 191 1.81 2.20 25.32
N ILE A 192 1.22 1.09 24.88
CA ILE A 192 0.80 0.86 23.50
C ILE A 192 -0.62 0.28 23.52
N ALA A 193 -1.49 0.77 22.64
CA ALA A 193 -2.83 0.24 22.49
C ALA A 193 -2.78 -1.20 21.95
N THR A 194 -3.63 -2.08 22.49
CA THR A 194 -3.61 -3.52 22.15
C THR A 194 -3.88 -3.77 20.66
N ASN A 195 -4.76 -2.98 20.04
CA ASN A 195 -5.03 -3.06 18.60
C ASN A 195 -3.78 -2.73 17.79
N VAL A 196 -3.04 -1.66 18.15
CA VAL A 196 -1.81 -1.26 17.44
C VAL A 196 -0.73 -2.33 17.55
N LEU A 197 -0.54 -2.93 18.73
CA LEU A 197 0.42 -4.03 18.90
C LEU A 197 0.06 -5.24 18.04
N LEU A 198 -1.22 -5.62 18.00
CA LEU A 198 -1.70 -6.74 17.19
C LEU A 198 -1.58 -6.46 15.69
N ASP A 199 -1.98 -5.27 15.25
CA ASP A 199 -1.90 -4.86 13.84
C ASP A 199 -0.44 -4.74 13.39
N LEU A 200 0.47 -4.23 14.23
CA LEU A 200 1.91 -4.21 13.97
C LEU A 200 2.46 -5.63 13.79
N HIS A 201 2.06 -6.57 14.64
CA HIS A 201 2.46 -7.97 14.52
C HIS A 201 1.97 -8.59 13.19
N ASP A 202 0.72 -8.35 12.81
CA ASP A 202 0.14 -8.84 11.57
C ASP A 202 0.80 -8.22 10.32
N ALA A 203 0.99 -6.91 10.33
CA ALA A 203 1.69 -6.19 9.27
C ALA A 203 3.13 -6.66 9.13
N SER A 204 3.83 -6.92 10.23
CA SER A 204 5.20 -7.43 10.21
C SER A 204 5.28 -8.83 9.60
N GLN A 205 4.37 -9.74 9.96
CA GLN A 205 4.35 -11.09 9.40
C GLN A 205 4.11 -11.03 7.88
N ARG A 206 3.15 -10.21 7.45
CA ARG A 206 2.88 -9.94 6.02
C ARG A 206 4.11 -9.39 5.31
N LEU A 207 4.73 -8.36 5.88
CA LEU A 207 5.90 -7.69 5.32
C LEU A 207 7.09 -8.65 5.15
N VAL A 208 7.35 -9.55 6.09
CA VAL A 208 8.40 -10.58 5.94
C VAL A 208 8.02 -11.64 4.90
N ASP A 209 6.75 -12.02 4.84
CA ASP A 209 6.27 -13.01 3.87
C ASP A 209 6.21 -12.47 2.44
N ASP A 210 6.11 -11.15 2.26
CA ASP A 210 6.02 -10.50 0.96
C ASP A 210 7.11 -9.44 0.70
N ALA A 211 8.25 -9.54 1.39
CA ALA A 211 9.37 -8.60 1.25
C ALA A 211 9.91 -8.49 -0.18
N ALA A 212 9.66 -9.50 -1.03
CA ALA A 212 10.03 -9.49 -2.44
C ALA A 212 9.29 -8.42 -3.26
N ALA A 213 8.23 -7.81 -2.72
CA ALA A 213 7.57 -6.65 -3.33
C ALA A 213 8.39 -5.34 -3.17
N ILE A 214 9.41 -5.32 -2.30
CA ILE A 214 10.22 -4.13 -2.05
C ILE A 214 11.52 -4.19 -2.86
N HIS A 215 11.70 -3.18 -3.71
CA HIS A 215 12.88 -3.00 -4.56
C HIS A 215 13.76 -1.81 -4.16
N THR A 216 13.25 -0.92 -3.30
CA THR A 216 13.95 0.27 -2.80
C THR A 216 15.33 -0.08 -2.23
N PRO A 217 16.41 0.65 -2.59
CA PRO A 217 17.71 0.48 -1.95
C PRO A 217 17.61 0.51 -0.43
N THR A 218 18.14 -0.52 0.23
CA THR A 218 17.85 -0.77 1.65
C THR A 218 19.11 -1.04 2.46
N MET A 219 19.28 -0.35 3.58
CA MET A 219 20.23 -0.72 4.62
C MET A 219 19.50 -1.18 5.88
N VAL A 220 19.86 -2.33 6.42
CA VAL A 220 19.31 -2.86 7.68
C VAL A 220 20.41 -2.92 8.74
N TRP A 221 20.20 -2.23 9.85
CA TRP A 221 21.03 -2.38 11.05
C TRP A 221 20.36 -3.35 12.01
N VAL A 222 21.11 -4.35 12.48
CA VAL A 222 20.65 -5.35 13.46
C VAL A 222 21.48 -5.20 14.73
N SER A 223 20.83 -4.96 15.87
CA SER A 223 21.51 -4.97 17.17
C SER A 223 21.59 -6.40 17.71
N GLY A 224 22.81 -6.87 18.00
CA GLY A 224 23.07 -8.27 18.38
C GLY A 224 22.54 -8.65 19.77
N LYS A 225 22.56 -7.73 20.74
CA LYS A 225 22.08 -7.94 22.12
C LYS A 225 20.74 -7.25 22.38
N ASP A 226 19.84 -7.29 21.41
CA ASP A 226 18.54 -6.63 21.49
C ASP A 226 17.57 -7.32 22.48
N TYR A 227 17.12 -6.61 23.52
CA TYR A 227 16.16 -7.10 24.52
C TYR A 227 14.68 -7.01 24.08
N VAL A 228 14.39 -6.25 23.03
CA VAL A 228 13.03 -5.83 22.66
C VAL A 228 12.52 -6.63 21.48
N VAL A 229 13.35 -6.86 20.47
CA VAL A 229 12.93 -7.50 19.21
C VAL A 229 13.77 -8.73 18.90
N ASP A 230 13.18 -9.65 18.15
CA ASP A 230 13.85 -10.86 17.68
C ASP A 230 14.48 -10.61 16.30
N GLN A 231 15.81 -10.79 16.21
CA GLN A 231 16.57 -10.50 15.00
C GLN A 231 16.31 -11.48 13.85
N SER A 232 15.78 -12.69 14.11
CA SER A 232 15.63 -13.70 13.07
C SER A 232 14.70 -13.26 11.93
N LEU A 233 13.67 -12.46 12.24
CA LEU A 233 12.83 -11.86 11.20
C LEU A 233 13.51 -10.74 10.43
N GLN A 234 14.46 -10.04 11.03
CA GLN A 234 15.20 -8.97 10.34
C GLN A 234 16.08 -9.57 9.24
N HIS A 235 16.77 -10.68 9.54
CA HIS A 235 17.51 -11.46 8.53
C HIS A 235 16.58 -12.03 7.45
N ARG A 236 15.50 -12.72 7.86
CA ARG A 236 14.53 -13.29 6.89
C ARG A 236 13.90 -12.24 5.99
N PHE A 237 13.60 -11.05 6.54
CA PHE A 237 13.10 -9.92 5.77
C PHE A 237 14.15 -9.47 4.74
N TYR A 238 15.38 -9.21 5.20
CA TYR A 238 16.48 -8.79 4.33
C TYR A 238 16.75 -9.79 3.19
N ASP A 239 16.83 -11.08 3.50
CA ASP A 239 17.11 -12.13 2.52
C ASP A 239 16.08 -12.13 1.39
N ARG A 240 14.83 -11.83 1.72
CA ARG A 240 13.68 -11.85 0.80
C ARG A 240 13.44 -10.54 0.05
N LEU A 241 14.09 -9.43 0.43
CA LEU A 241 14.01 -8.18 -0.33
C LEU A 241 14.44 -8.41 -1.78
N ALA A 242 13.68 -7.85 -2.72
CA ALA A 242 14.02 -7.88 -4.15
C ALA A 242 14.88 -6.67 -4.58
N SER A 243 15.28 -5.82 -3.63
CA SER A 243 16.23 -4.75 -3.87
C SER A 243 17.58 -5.30 -4.32
N ALA A 244 18.06 -4.82 -5.46
CA ALA A 244 19.40 -5.13 -5.98
C ALA A 244 20.52 -4.46 -5.17
N ASP A 245 20.19 -3.41 -4.43
CA ASP A 245 21.11 -2.64 -3.60
C ASP A 245 20.67 -2.71 -2.14
N LYS A 246 21.00 -3.83 -1.49
CA LYS A 246 20.64 -4.09 -0.10
C LYS A 246 21.85 -4.45 0.75
N ARG A 247 21.94 -3.87 1.96
CA ARG A 247 23.00 -4.14 2.94
C ARG A 247 22.39 -4.51 4.28
N ILE A 248 22.99 -5.48 4.98
CA ILE A 248 22.67 -5.81 6.36
C ILE A 248 23.94 -5.82 7.19
N GLU A 249 23.88 -5.21 8.36
CA GLU A 249 25.02 -5.06 9.26
C GLU A 249 24.57 -5.42 10.68
N VAL A 250 25.27 -6.37 11.30
CA VAL A 250 25.00 -6.82 12.67
C VAL A 250 25.99 -6.14 13.61
N LEU A 251 25.45 -5.53 14.66
CA LEU A 251 26.16 -4.77 15.68
C LEU A 251 26.17 -5.61 16.97
N ASP A 252 27.15 -6.51 17.11
CA ASP A 252 27.15 -7.61 18.09
C ASP A 252 26.84 -7.18 19.53
N ASP A 253 27.40 -6.06 19.97
CA ASP A 253 27.25 -5.57 21.34
C ASP A 253 26.14 -4.54 21.54
N PHE A 254 25.47 -4.09 20.47
CA PHE A 254 24.46 -3.04 20.59
C PHE A 254 23.17 -3.54 21.22
N TYR A 255 22.51 -2.68 22.00
CA TYR A 255 21.12 -2.83 22.41
C TYR A 255 20.16 -2.18 21.39
N HIS A 256 18.88 -2.13 21.72
CA HIS A 256 17.79 -1.76 20.79
C HIS A 256 17.89 -0.32 20.23
N SER A 257 18.47 0.62 20.97
CA SER A 257 18.71 2.02 20.61
C SER A 257 19.88 2.21 19.65
N THR A 258 19.86 1.58 18.47
CA THR A 258 20.96 1.65 17.50
C THR A 258 21.53 3.06 17.27
N PHE A 259 20.69 4.08 17.03
CA PHE A 259 21.16 5.47 16.83
C PHE A 259 21.37 6.27 18.13
N TRP A 260 21.12 5.70 19.30
CA TRP A 260 21.38 6.32 20.61
C TRP A 260 22.27 5.43 21.51
N GLU A 261 23.06 4.55 20.89
CA GLU A 261 24.02 3.67 21.57
C GLU A 261 25.35 4.38 21.85
N ALA A 262 26.14 3.86 22.78
CA ALA A 262 27.45 4.43 23.16
C ALA A 262 28.45 4.44 21.99
N GLY A 263 28.29 3.53 21.01
CA GLY A 263 29.11 3.44 19.78
C GLY A 263 28.44 3.99 18.52
N ARG A 264 27.38 4.80 18.65
CA ARG A 264 26.50 5.20 17.54
C ARG A 264 27.17 5.98 16.40
N ASP A 265 28.27 6.70 16.66
CA ASP A 265 28.84 7.65 15.70
C ASP A 265 29.17 7.00 14.33
N ASP A 266 29.78 5.81 14.34
CA ASP A 266 30.09 5.08 13.10
C ASP A 266 28.82 4.67 12.34
N VAL A 267 27.80 4.24 13.07
CA VAL A 267 26.51 3.80 12.53
C VAL A 267 25.76 4.97 11.89
N ILE A 268 25.75 6.12 12.56
CA ILE A 268 25.12 7.35 12.06
C ILE A 268 25.86 7.85 10.81
N ARG A 269 27.19 7.90 10.84
CA ARG A 269 28.01 8.31 9.70
C ARG A 269 27.79 7.39 8.49
N ARG A 270 27.86 6.08 8.67
CA ARG A 270 27.65 5.10 7.58
C ARG A 270 26.23 5.14 7.02
N THR A 271 25.25 5.41 7.88
CA THR A 271 23.87 5.70 7.45
C THR A 271 23.84 6.91 6.54
N GLY A 272 24.44 8.03 6.95
CA GLY A 272 24.55 9.24 6.12
C GLY A 272 25.26 9.00 4.78
N ASP A 273 26.37 8.26 4.79
CA ASP A 273 27.10 7.91 3.56
C ASP A 273 26.27 7.07 2.60
N PHE A 274 25.52 6.08 3.12
CA PHE A 274 24.59 5.29 2.33
C PHE A 274 23.49 6.18 1.70
N LEU A 275 22.87 7.05 2.49
CA LEU A 275 21.82 7.95 2.02
C LEU A 275 22.34 8.91 0.94
N ARG A 276 23.47 9.59 1.21
CA ARG A 276 24.09 10.54 0.29
C ARG A 276 24.38 9.90 -1.06
N GLN A 277 25.02 8.73 -1.07
CA GLN A 277 25.35 8.04 -2.31
C GLN A 277 24.11 7.73 -3.18
N ARG A 278 22.96 7.41 -2.58
CA ARG A 278 21.72 7.14 -3.34
C ARG A 278 21.01 8.43 -3.76
N LEU A 279 21.00 9.45 -2.89
CA LEU A 279 20.40 10.76 -3.19
C LEU A 279 21.18 11.54 -4.24
N ASP A 280 22.48 11.29 -4.42
CA ASP A 280 23.30 11.96 -5.44
C ASP A 280 23.23 11.27 -6.81
N GLY A 281 22.92 9.96 -6.87
CA GLY A 281 22.62 9.30 -8.13
C GLY A 281 21.33 9.89 -8.72
N GLY A 282 21.39 10.49 -9.91
CA GLY A 282 20.26 11.18 -10.56
C GLY A 282 18.97 10.36 -10.70
N ALA A 283 17.90 11.02 -11.14
CA ALA A 283 16.52 10.50 -11.17
C ALA A 283 16.29 9.25 -12.06
N ASP A 284 17.25 8.90 -12.94
CA ASP A 284 17.08 7.89 -13.98
C ASP A 284 17.27 6.43 -13.53
N VAL A 285 17.58 6.18 -12.26
CA VAL A 285 17.83 4.81 -11.80
C VAL A 285 16.54 4.17 -11.30
N VAL A 286 15.73 3.65 -12.23
CA VAL A 286 15.18 2.29 -12.06
C VAL A 286 16.40 1.37 -11.93
N PRO A 287 16.49 0.45 -10.95
CA PRO A 287 17.76 -0.23 -10.65
C PRO A 287 18.33 -0.94 -11.87
N ASN A 288 19.32 -0.32 -12.51
CA ASN A 288 20.06 -0.90 -13.60
C ASN A 288 21.07 -1.89 -13.03
N GLU A 289 21.23 -3.01 -13.73
CA GLU A 289 22.12 -4.10 -13.41
C GLU A 289 23.53 -3.58 -13.11
N THR A 290 24.08 -3.92 -11.93
CA THR A 290 25.50 -4.24 -11.67
C THR A 290 25.83 -4.08 -10.18
N ALA A 291 25.63 -5.16 -9.42
CA ALA A 291 26.47 -5.48 -8.28
C ALA A 291 26.52 -7.01 -8.17
N SER A 292 27.62 -7.55 -8.68
CA SER A 292 27.96 -8.97 -8.64
C SER A 292 28.08 -9.47 -7.19
N SER A 293 27.16 -10.33 -6.79
CA SER A 293 27.41 -11.48 -5.91
C SER A 293 26.24 -12.46 -6.06
N GLU A 294 26.53 -13.66 -6.57
CA GLU A 294 25.55 -14.72 -6.88
C GLU A 294 24.56 -15.01 -5.75
N PRO A 295 23.37 -15.52 -6.12
CA PRO A 295 23.12 -16.92 -5.80
C PRO A 295 22.67 -17.74 -7.01
N VAL A 296 23.29 -18.92 -7.13
CA VAL A 296 22.94 -20.03 -8.02
C VAL A 296 21.50 -20.49 -7.76
N PHE A 297 20.63 -20.44 -8.76
CA PHE A 297 19.64 -21.48 -9.07
C PHE A 297 19.26 -21.39 -10.55
N GLY A 298 19.50 -22.48 -11.28
CA GLY A 298 19.38 -22.53 -12.73
C GLY A 298 17.96 -22.77 -13.21
N GLU A 299 17.59 -22.10 -14.31
CA GLU A 299 16.76 -22.65 -15.36
C GLU A 299 16.98 -21.83 -16.65
N THR A 300 17.28 -22.55 -17.73
CA THR A 300 17.54 -22.07 -19.09
C THR A 300 16.31 -21.37 -19.67
N LEU A 301 16.41 -20.08 -19.97
CA LEU A 301 15.47 -19.36 -20.84
C LEU A 301 16.09 -19.22 -22.24
N SER A 302 15.32 -19.70 -23.21
CA SER A 302 15.61 -19.69 -24.64
C SER A 302 15.71 -18.27 -25.21
N SER A 303 16.63 -18.11 -26.15
CA SER A 303 16.94 -16.90 -26.90
C SER A 303 15.77 -16.43 -27.76
N GLU A 304 15.31 -15.19 -27.56
CA GLU A 304 14.95 -14.22 -28.61
C GLU A 304 14.39 -12.94 -27.96
N THR A 305 15.23 -11.92 -27.76
CA THR A 305 14.77 -10.52 -27.61
C THR A 305 15.91 -9.57 -27.94
N LEU A 306 16.03 -9.23 -29.22
CA LEU A 306 16.92 -8.19 -29.73
C LEU A 306 16.18 -6.84 -29.72
N SER A 307 16.04 -6.25 -28.53
CA SER A 307 16.09 -4.79 -28.28
C SER A 307 16.21 -4.48 -26.78
N GLY A 308 17.20 -5.10 -26.13
CA GLY A 308 17.99 -4.50 -25.05
C GLY A 308 17.48 -4.57 -23.61
N GLU A 309 16.31 -4.02 -23.30
CA GLU A 309 15.92 -3.77 -21.90
C GLU A 309 14.56 -4.42 -21.58
N THR A 310 14.57 -5.26 -20.54
CA THR A 310 13.34 -5.86 -20.00
C THR A 310 12.51 -4.77 -19.33
N PRO A 311 11.21 -4.60 -19.65
CA PRO A 311 10.38 -3.55 -19.05
C PRO A 311 10.41 -3.58 -17.52
N PRO A 312 10.35 -2.43 -16.82
CA PRO A 312 10.35 -2.40 -15.36
C PRO A 312 9.26 -3.29 -14.74
N SER A 313 8.06 -3.31 -15.32
CA SER A 313 6.96 -4.19 -14.88
C SER A 313 7.35 -5.67 -14.87
N GLU A 314 8.12 -6.13 -15.86
CA GLU A 314 8.59 -7.52 -15.95
C GLU A 314 9.63 -7.83 -14.86
N THR A 315 10.54 -6.90 -14.57
CA THR A 315 11.53 -7.05 -13.49
C THR A 315 10.86 -7.10 -12.11
N LEU A 316 9.88 -6.24 -11.88
CA LEU A 316 9.11 -6.17 -10.63
C LEU A 316 8.20 -7.39 -10.42
N SER A 317 7.85 -8.10 -11.50
CA SER A 317 6.95 -9.27 -11.44
C SER A 317 7.57 -10.54 -10.84
N ARG A 318 8.89 -10.60 -10.65
CA ARG A 318 9.59 -11.85 -10.23
C ARG A 318 9.01 -12.44 -8.94
N GLY A 319 8.78 -11.61 -7.93
CA GLY A 319 8.24 -12.04 -6.64
C GLY A 319 6.80 -12.56 -6.74
N SER A 320 5.93 -11.81 -7.42
CA SER A 320 4.52 -12.17 -7.61
C SER A 320 4.35 -13.43 -8.46
N ARG A 321 5.15 -13.59 -9.52
CA ARG A 321 5.19 -14.79 -10.38
C ARG A 321 5.65 -16.04 -9.63
N HIS A 322 6.71 -15.93 -8.84
CA HIS A 322 7.19 -17.07 -8.05
C HIS A 322 6.12 -17.57 -7.07
N ARG A 323 5.42 -16.67 -6.37
CA ARG A 323 4.31 -17.04 -5.47
C ARG A 323 3.13 -17.65 -6.21
N PHE A 324 2.79 -17.11 -7.38
CA PHE A 324 1.75 -17.66 -8.24
C PHE A 324 2.09 -19.10 -8.66
N GLN A 325 3.30 -19.35 -9.16
CA GLN A 325 3.78 -20.68 -9.55
C GLN A 325 3.74 -21.67 -8.38
N GLN A 326 4.10 -21.24 -7.15
CA GLN A 326 3.97 -22.08 -5.96
C GLN A 326 2.54 -22.54 -5.68
N CYS A 327 1.54 -21.70 -5.99
CA CYS A 327 0.13 -22.05 -5.83
C CYS A 327 -0.35 -23.07 -6.88
N GLU A 328 0.28 -23.10 -8.06
CA GLU A 328 -0.01 -24.08 -9.11
C GLU A 328 0.58 -25.46 -8.79
N GLN A 329 1.78 -25.50 -8.21
CA GLN A 329 2.45 -26.75 -7.86
C GLN A 329 1.70 -27.54 -6.78
N PRO A 330 1.77 -28.89 -6.71
CA PRO A 330 1.15 -29.65 -5.65
C PRO A 330 1.71 -29.30 -4.25
N THR A 331 0.84 -29.14 -3.26
CA THR A 331 1.25 -28.94 -1.85
C THR A 331 1.48 -30.28 -1.15
N SER A 332 1.94 -30.28 0.11
CA SER A 332 2.19 -31.53 0.86
C SER A 332 0.91 -32.33 1.11
N LEU A 333 1.02 -33.67 1.25
CA LEU A 333 -0.15 -34.55 1.44
C LEU A 333 -1.05 -34.14 2.61
N LEU A 334 -0.45 -33.72 3.74
CA LEU A 334 -1.19 -33.22 4.90
C LEU A 334 -1.99 -31.96 4.57
N ARG A 335 -1.40 -31.03 3.81
CA ARG A 335 -2.08 -29.80 3.37
C ARG A 335 -3.17 -30.11 2.35
N GLN A 336 -2.92 -31.03 1.41
CA GLN A 336 -3.94 -31.47 0.44
C GLN A 336 -5.18 -32.04 1.16
N ALA A 337 -4.98 -32.91 2.15
CA ALA A 337 -6.07 -33.45 2.96
C ALA A 337 -6.84 -32.33 3.70
N TRP A 338 -6.12 -31.38 4.30
CA TRP A 338 -6.72 -30.23 4.98
C TRP A 338 -7.56 -29.35 4.06
N PHE A 339 -7.06 -29.01 2.86
CA PHE A 339 -7.82 -28.26 1.87
C PHE A 339 -9.01 -29.06 1.30
N GLY A 340 -8.87 -30.38 1.16
CA GLY A 340 -9.96 -31.28 0.78
C GLY A 340 -11.12 -31.24 1.79
N ILE A 341 -10.82 -31.26 3.10
CA ILE A 341 -11.83 -31.10 4.16
C ILE A 341 -12.53 -29.75 4.06
N GLN A 342 -11.78 -28.67 3.86
CA GLN A 342 -12.36 -27.32 3.70
C GLN A 342 -13.28 -27.25 2.48
N LYS A 343 -12.83 -27.79 1.34
CA LYS A 343 -13.62 -27.84 0.10
C LYS A 343 -14.91 -28.64 0.28
N LEU A 344 -14.83 -29.80 0.93
CA LEU A 344 -16.01 -30.62 1.25
C LEU A 344 -16.98 -29.87 2.17
N SER A 345 -16.47 -29.20 3.20
CA SER A 345 -17.28 -28.40 4.13
C SER A 345 -18.04 -27.28 3.41
N LEU A 346 -17.35 -26.52 2.54
CA LEU A 346 -17.99 -25.47 1.74
C LEU A 346 -18.98 -26.02 0.70
N ALA A 347 -18.69 -27.18 0.10
CA ALA A 347 -19.57 -27.82 -0.88
C ALA A 347 -20.82 -28.47 -0.24
N THR A 348 -20.81 -28.71 1.07
CA THR A 348 -21.91 -29.33 1.82
C THR A 348 -22.58 -28.33 2.76
N LEU A 349 -22.12 -28.21 4.00
CA LEU A 349 -22.68 -27.32 5.03
C LEU A 349 -22.64 -25.86 4.60
N GLY A 350 -21.61 -25.47 3.85
CA GLY A 350 -21.48 -24.13 3.30
C GLY A 350 -22.67 -23.71 2.44
N ARG A 351 -23.35 -24.63 1.74
CA ARG A 351 -24.52 -24.33 0.90
C ARG A 351 -25.75 -23.87 1.68
N LEU A 352 -25.72 -23.89 3.01
CA LEU A 352 -26.75 -23.23 3.84
C LEU A 352 -26.66 -21.70 3.78
N SER A 353 -25.48 -21.16 3.42
CA SER A 353 -25.22 -19.74 3.18
C SER A 353 -25.57 -19.36 1.73
N ARG A 354 -26.25 -18.21 1.55
CA ARG A 354 -26.56 -17.69 0.20
C ARG A 354 -25.28 -17.33 -0.54
N GLY A 355 -24.33 -16.65 0.11
CA GLY A 355 -23.07 -16.24 -0.52
C GLY A 355 -22.27 -17.42 -1.05
N VAL A 356 -22.12 -18.48 -0.24
CA VAL A 356 -21.40 -19.70 -0.66
C VAL A 356 -22.14 -20.42 -1.81
N ARG A 357 -23.48 -20.47 -1.80
CA ARG A 357 -24.23 -21.04 -2.95
C ARG A 357 -24.00 -20.24 -4.24
N ILE A 358 -24.06 -18.91 -4.18
CA ILE A 358 -23.81 -18.06 -5.36
C ILE A 358 -22.40 -18.34 -5.90
N GLY A 359 -21.40 -18.42 -5.01
CA GLY A 359 -20.03 -18.77 -5.37
C GLY A 359 -19.90 -20.13 -6.06
N TRP A 360 -20.61 -21.16 -5.60
CA TRP A 360 -20.63 -22.47 -6.27
C TRP A 360 -21.41 -22.49 -7.59
N GLN A 361 -22.41 -21.61 -7.75
CA GLN A 361 -23.27 -21.57 -8.95
C GLN A 361 -22.66 -20.74 -10.08
N SER A 362 -21.98 -19.65 -9.74
CA SER A 362 -21.53 -18.63 -10.71
C SER A 362 -20.04 -18.31 -10.63
N GLY A 363 -19.30 -18.92 -9.70
CA GLY A 363 -17.92 -18.56 -9.36
C GLY A 363 -17.84 -17.59 -8.19
N PHE A 364 -16.79 -17.70 -7.36
CA PHE A 364 -16.61 -16.81 -6.21
C PHE A 364 -16.16 -15.40 -6.63
N ASP A 365 -15.54 -15.26 -7.80
CA ASP A 365 -15.09 -14.02 -8.44
C ASP A 365 -16.15 -13.39 -9.39
N SER A 366 -17.39 -13.88 -9.36
CA SER A 366 -18.46 -13.40 -10.24
C SER A 366 -19.10 -12.09 -9.76
N GLY A 367 -19.70 -11.32 -10.67
CA GLY A 367 -20.44 -10.10 -10.32
C GLY A 367 -21.59 -10.34 -9.34
N GLN A 368 -22.24 -11.52 -9.39
CA GLN A 368 -23.32 -11.90 -8.47
C GLN A 368 -22.79 -12.17 -7.05
N SER A 369 -21.63 -12.83 -6.94
CA SER A 369 -20.96 -13.04 -5.66
C SER A 369 -20.57 -11.71 -5.02
N LEU A 370 -20.01 -10.80 -5.83
CA LEU A 370 -19.62 -9.45 -5.39
C LEU A 370 -20.82 -8.61 -4.94
N ASP A 371 -21.96 -8.65 -5.64
CA ASP A 371 -23.17 -7.92 -5.21
C ASP A 371 -23.66 -8.39 -3.84
N HIS A 372 -23.65 -9.70 -3.57
CA HIS A 372 -23.99 -10.24 -2.24
C HIS A 372 -23.02 -9.73 -1.16
N VAL A 373 -21.72 -9.71 -1.48
CA VAL A 373 -20.67 -9.19 -0.59
C VAL A 373 -20.88 -7.71 -0.31
N TYR A 374 -21.20 -6.89 -1.32
CA TYR A 374 -21.46 -5.46 -1.17
C TYR A 374 -22.71 -5.18 -0.35
N ARG A 375 -23.78 -5.98 -0.48
CA ARG A 375 -24.99 -5.85 0.35
C ARG A 375 -24.74 -6.14 1.83
N ASN A 376 -23.69 -6.91 2.16
CA ASN A 376 -23.26 -7.24 3.52
C ASN A 376 -24.40 -7.73 4.44
N ARG A 377 -25.38 -8.44 3.86
CA ARG A 377 -26.55 -8.94 4.57
C ARG A 377 -26.49 -10.45 4.62
N ALA A 378 -26.40 -10.98 5.83
CA ALA A 378 -26.38 -12.42 6.05
C ALA A 378 -27.73 -13.03 5.68
N GLU A 379 -27.73 -13.85 4.62
CA GLU A 379 -28.90 -14.52 4.07
C GLU A 379 -28.59 -16.02 4.01
N GLY A 380 -29.28 -16.80 4.82
CA GLY A 380 -29.11 -18.24 4.87
C GLY A 380 -30.46 -18.91 5.04
N ILE A 381 -30.55 -20.16 4.57
CA ILE A 381 -31.81 -20.93 4.58
C ILE A 381 -32.27 -21.18 6.02
N THR A 382 -31.32 -21.40 6.94
CA THR A 382 -31.56 -21.70 8.37
C THR A 382 -30.86 -20.67 9.27
N PRO A 383 -31.12 -20.64 10.58
CA PRO A 383 -30.35 -19.82 11.52
C PRO A 383 -28.85 -20.14 11.48
N LEU A 384 -28.49 -21.43 11.39
CA LEU A 384 -27.11 -21.87 11.17
C LEU A 384 -26.57 -21.36 9.82
N GLY A 385 -27.37 -21.45 8.75
CA GLY A 385 -27.00 -20.89 7.44
C GLY A 385 -26.75 -19.39 7.47
N ARG A 386 -27.55 -18.62 8.22
CA ARG A 386 -27.33 -17.18 8.44
C ARG A 386 -26.06 -16.91 9.22
N LEU A 387 -25.72 -17.74 10.20
CA LEU A 387 -24.44 -17.64 10.91
C LEU A 387 -23.25 -17.94 9.98
N ILE A 388 -23.33 -19.01 9.19
CA ILE A 388 -22.31 -19.36 8.19
C ILE A 388 -22.14 -18.21 7.19
N ASP A 389 -23.25 -17.65 6.69
CA ASP A 389 -23.22 -16.54 5.73
C ASP A 389 -22.62 -15.28 6.35
N ARG A 390 -22.89 -15.02 7.64
CA ARG A 390 -22.24 -13.93 8.38
C ARG A 390 -20.75 -14.16 8.52
N CYS A 391 -20.30 -15.39 8.82
CA CYS A 391 -18.88 -15.74 8.89
C CYS A 391 -18.21 -15.61 7.51
N TYR A 392 -18.88 -16.05 6.44
CA TYR A 392 -18.46 -15.84 5.06
C TYR A 392 -18.24 -14.34 4.83
N LEU A 393 -19.28 -13.51 4.95
CA LEU A 393 -19.21 -12.06 4.72
C LEU A 393 -18.14 -11.37 5.60
N ASN A 394 -17.89 -11.85 6.81
CA ASN A 394 -16.89 -11.30 7.73
C ASN A 394 -15.47 -11.85 7.53
N SER A 395 -15.23 -12.74 6.56
CA SER A 395 -13.86 -13.14 6.21
C SER A 395 -13.08 -11.96 5.62
N ILE A 396 -11.77 -11.98 5.83
CA ILE A 396 -10.90 -10.83 5.57
C ILE A 396 -10.90 -10.40 4.09
N GLY A 397 -10.94 -11.36 3.15
CA GLY A 397 -11.01 -11.05 1.72
C GLY A 397 -12.28 -10.27 1.34
N TRP A 398 -13.45 -10.66 1.88
CA TRP A 398 -14.71 -9.95 1.62
C TRP A 398 -14.81 -8.62 2.39
N GLN A 399 -14.19 -8.51 3.56
CA GLN A 399 -14.02 -7.22 4.23
C GLN A 399 -13.17 -6.27 3.38
N GLY A 400 -12.06 -6.75 2.83
CA GLY A 400 -11.21 -6.01 1.90
C GLY A 400 -11.97 -5.55 0.65
N ILE A 401 -12.73 -6.44 0.00
CA ILE A 401 -13.53 -6.09 -1.19
C ILE A 401 -14.56 -4.98 -0.90
N ARG A 402 -15.21 -5.01 0.27
CA ARG A 402 -16.11 -3.92 0.67
C ARG A 402 -15.36 -2.61 0.89
N GLN A 403 -14.18 -2.66 1.53
CA GLN A 403 -13.36 -1.47 1.72
C GLN A 403 -12.84 -0.91 0.37
N ARG A 404 -12.50 -1.79 -0.58
CA ARG A 404 -12.15 -1.41 -1.95
C ARG A 404 -13.28 -0.61 -2.61
N LYS A 405 -14.54 -1.04 -2.50
CA LYS A 405 -15.69 -0.28 -3.02
C LYS A 405 -15.76 1.13 -2.41
N VAL A 406 -15.60 1.25 -1.09
CA VAL A 406 -15.60 2.55 -0.40
C VAL A 406 -14.45 3.44 -0.90
N ASN A 407 -13.25 2.88 -1.05
CA ASN A 407 -12.08 3.62 -1.54
C ASN A 407 -12.27 4.09 -2.99
N MET A 408 -12.82 3.23 -3.86
CA MET A 408 -13.17 3.57 -5.24
C MET A 408 -14.20 4.68 -5.32
N GLU A 409 -15.31 4.54 -4.59
CA GLU A 409 -16.37 5.54 -4.56
C GLU A 409 -15.83 6.92 -4.14
N SER A 410 -14.98 6.95 -3.12
CA SER A 410 -14.41 8.21 -2.64
C SER A 410 -13.38 8.82 -3.60
N LEU A 411 -12.51 8.03 -4.23
CA LEU A 411 -11.56 8.57 -5.23
C LEU A 411 -12.28 8.98 -6.51
N LEU A 412 -13.37 8.29 -6.88
CA LEU A 412 -14.22 8.67 -8.00
C LEU A 412 -14.96 9.98 -7.72
N ASP A 413 -15.49 10.17 -6.50
CA ASP A 413 -16.09 11.43 -6.07
C ASP A 413 -15.10 12.61 -6.22
N GLU A 414 -13.85 12.42 -5.78
CA GLU A 414 -12.77 13.42 -5.97
C GLU A 414 -12.46 13.68 -7.45
N ALA A 415 -12.26 12.62 -8.24
CA ALA A 415 -11.94 12.74 -9.66
C ALA A 415 -13.05 13.45 -10.44
N ILE A 416 -14.33 13.15 -10.14
CA ILE A 416 -15.49 13.83 -10.74
C ILE A 416 -15.46 15.32 -10.40
N ALA A 417 -15.25 15.68 -9.13
CA ALA A 417 -15.21 17.08 -8.72
C ALA A 417 -14.06 17.86 -9.37
N GLU A 418 -12.90 17.23 -9.54
CA GLU A 418 -11.74 17.81 -10.25
C GLU A 418 -12.02 17.99 -11.75
N GLN A 419 -12.47 16.95 -12.43
CA GLN A 419 -12.74 16.99 -13.88
C GLN A 419 -13.92 17.92 -14.21
N PHE A 420 -14.94 17.99 -13.36
CA PHE A 420 -16.05 18.92 -13.54
C PHE A 420 -15.59 20.38 -13.46
N ARG A 421 -14.67 20.73 -12.54
CA ARG A 421 -14.10 22.08 -12.45
C ARG A 421 -13.34 22.48 -13.72
N LEU A 422 -12.74 21.52 -14.41
CA LEU A 422 -11.96 21.76 -15.62
C LEU A 422 -12.83 21.81 -16.89
N HIS A 423 -13.82 20.93 -17.00
CA HIS A 423 -14.54 20.69 -18.27
C HIS A 423 -16.03 21.07 -18.24
N GLY A 424 -16.60 21.37 -17.07
CA GLY A 424 -18.03 21.69 -16.91
C GLY A 424 -18.98 20.51 -17.13
N SER A 425 -18.48 19.34 -17.55
CA SER A 425 -19.18 18.07 -17.62
C SER A 425 -18.18 16.92 -17.49
N VAL A 426 -18.65 15.73 -17.16
CA VAL A 426 -17.78 14.56 -16.94
C VAL A 426 -18.34 13.36 -17.69
N THR A 427 -17.48 12.71 -18.47
CA THR A 427 -17.76 11.42 -19.11
C THR A 427 -16.87 10.37 -18.46
N ILE A 428 -17.52 9.33 -17.95
CA ILE A 428 -16.87 8.19 -17.29
C ILE A 428 -16.91 6.99 -18.23
N LEU A 429 -15.77 6.34 -18.45
CA LEU A 429 -15.68 5.02 -19.06
C LEU A 429 -15.35 4.00 -17.98
N ASP A 430 -16.08 2.89 -17.92
CA ASP A 430 -15.68 1.70 -17.16
C ASP A 430 -15.61 0.54 -18.13
N ILE A 431 -14.44 -0.06 -18.31
CA ILE A 431 -14.22 -1.10 -19.31
C ILE A 431 -14.61 -2.51 -18.84
N ALA A 432 -14.89 -2.69 -17.54
CA ALA A 432 -15.26 -3.96 -16.93
C ALA A 432 -16.26 -3.76 -15.78
N ALA A 433 -17.35 -3.08 -16.10
CA ALA A 433 -18.29 -2.57 -15.13
C ALA A 433 -19.15 -3.65 -14.46
N GLY A 434 -19.36 -4.80 -15.10
CA GLY A 434 -20.45 -5.70 -14.78
C GLY A 434 -21.78 -4.93 -14.69
N PRO A 435 -22.55 -5.07 -13.59
CA PRO A 435 -23.74 -4.26 -13.36
C PRO A 435 -23.49 -2.76 -13.08
N GLY A 436 -22.23 -2.33 -12.89
CA GLY A 436 -21.86 -0.91 -12.74
C GLY A 436 -22.31 -0.22 -11.46
N ARG A 437 -22.75 -0.97 -10.43
CA ARG A 437 -23.42 -0.42 -9.25
C ARG A 437 -22.67 0.73 -8.56
N TYR A 438 -21.35 0.62 -8.40
CA TYR A 438 -20.58 1.65 -7.71
C TYR A 438 -20.52 2.97 -8.50
N VAL A 439 -20.48 2.92 -9.84
CA VAL A 439 -20.58 4.11 -10.70
C VAL A 439 -21.98 4.72 -10.59
N LEU A 440 -23.03 3.89 -10.64
CA LEU A 440 -24.41 4.36 -10.49
C LEU A 440 -24.68 4.99 -9.11
N ASP A 441 -24.19 4.37 -8.04
CA ASP A 441 -24.26 4.91 -6.67
C ASP A 441 -23.55 6.27 -6.60
N THR A 442 -22.37 6.38 -7.23
CA THR A 442 -21.58 7.62 -7.30
C THR A 442 -22.25 8.72 -8.10
N MET A 443 -22.80 8.43 -9.27
CA MET A 443 -23.57 9.39 -10.08
C MET A 443 -24.79 9.91 -9.32
N ARG A 444 -25.46 9.05 -8.54
CA ARG A 444 -26.61 9.46 -7.72
C ARG A 444 -26.19 10.41 -6.59
N ARG A 445 -25.05 10.18 -5.95
CA ARG A 445 -24.50 11.10 -4.93
C ARG A 445 -24.10 12.45 -5.55
N ASN A 446 -23.58 12.44 -6.77
CA ASN A 446 -23.16 13.63 -7.52
C ASN A 446 -24.23 14.10 -8.52
N SER A 447 -25.51 14.04 -8.14
CA SER A 447 -26.63 14.30 -9.06
C SER A 447 -26.67 15.73 -9.63
N SER A 448 -26.02 16.70 -8.96
CA SER A 448 -25.87 18.09 -9.41
C SER A 448 -24.85 18.27 -10.54
N ILE A 449 -23.98 17.29 -10.77
CA ILE A 449 -22.95 17.35 -11.81
C ILE A 449 -23.47 16.66 -13.08
N PRO A 450 -23.31 17.26 -14.27
CA PRO A 450 -23.64 16.64 -15.55
C PRO A 450 -22.62 15.56 -15.91
N ILE A 451 -22.87 14.37 -15.37
CA ILE A 451 -22.12 13.13 -15.60
C ILE A 451 -22.83 12.25 -16.62
N ARG A 452 -22.12 11.76 -17.64
CA ARG A 452 -22.50 10.65 -18.52
C ARG A 452 -21.55 9.47 -18.28
N ALA A 453 -22.04 8.23 -18.35
CA ALA A 453 -21.21 7.05 -18.19
C ALA A 453 -21.39 6.04 -19.32
N ILE A 454 -20.29 5.49 -19.80
CA ILE A 454 -20.22 4.37 -20.73
C ILE A 454 -19.67 3.17 -19.94
N LEU A 455 -20.52 2.19 -19.71
CA LEU A 455 -20.23 1.02 -18.88
C LEU A 455 -20.14 -0.21 -19.77
N CYS A 456 -18.95 -0.81 -19.85
CA CYS A 456 -18.67 -1.94 -20.71
C CYS A 456 -18.51 -3.23 -19.92
N ASP A 457 -18.92 -4.35 -20.51
CA ASP A 457 -18.55 -5.68 -20.05
C ASP A 457 -18.59 -6.67 -21.22
N ARG A 458 -17.90 -7.81 -21.10
CA ARG A 458 -18.03 -8.90 -22.06
C ARG A 458 -19.30 -9.73 -21.83
N ASP A 459 -19.77 -9.77 -20.58
CA ASP A 459 -20.92 -10.54 -20.13
C ASP A 459 -22.24 -9.80 -20.38
N ALA A 460 -23.05 -10.36 -21.26
CA ALA A 460 -24.38 -9.83 -21.60
C ALA A 460 -25.33 -9.83 -20.39
N ASP A 461 -25.19 -10.77 -19.46
CA ASP A 461 -26.05 -10.86 -18.27
C ASP A 461 -25.72 -9.73 -17.28
N GLY A 462 -24.43 -9.43 -17.09
CA GLY A 462 -23.97 -8.28 -16.32
C GLY A 462 -24.51 -6.96 -16.87
N ILE A 463 -24.44 -6.78 -18.19
CA ILE A 463 -25.01 -5.62 -18.89
C ILE A 463 -26.53 -5.51 -18.71
N ALA A 464 -27.26 -6.62 -18.84
CA ALA A 464 -28.71 -6.62 -18.68
C ALA A 464 -29.12 -6.21 -17.26
N GLN A 465 -28.42 -6.73 -16.25
CA GLN A 465 -28.62 -6.35 -14.84
C GLN A 465 -28.30 -4.87 -14.61
N GLY A 466 -27.20 -4.37 -15.17
CA GLY A 466 -26.82 -2.96 -15.07
C GLY A 466 -27.86 -2.01 -15.68
N ARG A 467 -28.40 -2.34 -16.86
CA ARG A 467 -29.49 -1.57 -17.50
C ARG A 467 -30.74 -1.52 -16.64
N GLN A 468 -31.11 -2.64 -16.01
CA GLN A 468 -32.25 -2.68 -15.10
C GLN A 468 -31.99 -1.81 -13.87
N LEU A 469 -30.80 -1.91 -13.28
CA LEU A 469 -30.42 -1.10 -12.12
C LEU A 469 -30.40 0.40 -12.44
N ALA A 470 -29.88 0.80 -13.60
CA ALA A 470 -29.88 2.20 -14.02
C ALA A 470 -31.30 2.75 -14.19
N LYS A 471 -32.25 1.95 -14.68
CA LYS A 471 -33.68 2.32 -14.74
C LYS A 471 -34.27 2.51 -13.35
N GLU A 472 -34.02 1.58 -12.43
CA GLU A 472 -34.49 1.64 -11.04
C GLU A 472 -33.93 2.87 -10.29
N MET A 473 -32.74 3.33 -10.68
CA MET A 473 -32.07 4.50 -10.11
C MET A 473 -32.36 5.80 -10.88
N SER A 474 -33.22 5.77 -11.91
CA SER A 474 -33.53 6.92 -12.77
C SER A 474 -32.30 7.54 -13.45
N LEU A 475 -31.34 6.70 -13.86
CA LEU A 475 -30.10 7.08 -14.53
C LEU A 475 -30.01 6.60 -15.99
N ALA A 476 -31.08 5.97 -16.51
CA ALA A 476 -31.08 5.35 -17.84
C ALA A 476 -30.75 6.31 -19.00
N ASP A 477 -31.08 7.60 -18.87
CA ASP A 477 -30.79 8.61 -19.90
C ASP A 477 -29.34 9.13 -19.85
N ARG A 478 -28.57 8.75 -18.83
CA ARG A 478 -27.21 9.23 -18.56
C ARG A 478 -26.16 8.11 -18.61
N VAL A 479 -26.59 6.86 -18.77
CA VAL A 479 -25.74 5.68 -18.69
C VAL A 479 -26.00 4.76 -19.86
N GLU A 480 -24.94 4.45 -20.59
CA GLU A 480 -24.98 3.52 -21.71
C GLU A 480 -24.21 2.25 -21.35
N PHE A 481 -24.84 1.10 -21.53
CA PHE A 481 -24.16 -0.18 -21.40
C PHE A 481 -23.81 -0.75 -22.78
N ARG A 482 -22.54 -1.02 -23.01
CA ARG A 482 -22.00 -1.53 -24.29
C ARG A 482 -21.29 -2.87 -24.05
N GLN A 483 -21.41 -3.80 -24.99
CA GLN A 483 -20.64 -5.04 -24.92
C GLN A 483 -19.27 -4.79 -25.54
N SER A 484 -18.19 -5.01 -24.78
CA SER A 484 -16.82 -4.77 -25.22
C SER A 484 -15.84 -5.71 -24.51
N ASP A 485 -14.73 -6.04 -25.16
CA ASP A 485 -13.61 -6.75 -24.53
C ASP A 485 -12.61 -5.72 -23.99
N ALA A 486 -12.43 -5.74 -22.67
CA ALA A 486 -11.49 -4.89 -21.96
C ALA A 486 -10.03 -5.11 -22.38
N PHE A 487 -9.68 -6.22 -23.04
CA PHE A 487 -8.31 -6.51 -23.49
C PHE A 487 -8.08 -6.25 -24.99
N ASP A 488 -9.10 -5.78 -25.71
CA ASP A 488 -9.02 -5.41 -27.12
C ASP A 488 -9.12 -3.88 -27.26
N PRO A 489 -7.99 -3.18 -27.53
CA PRO A 489 -7.98 -1.72 -27.71
C PRO A 489 -8.95 -1.23 -28.79
N GLY A 490 -9.14 -2.00 -29.87
CA GLY A 490 -10.05 -1.65 -30.95
C GLY A 490 -11.51 -1.70 -30.50
N MET A 491 -11.87 -2.69 -29.67
CA MET A 491 -13.21 -2.77 -29.08
C MET A 491 -13.44 -1.68 -28.02
N ILE A 492 -12.43 -1.31 -27.22
CA ILE A 492 -12.51 -0.18 -26.29
C ILE A 492 -12.76 1.11 -27.08
N ALA A 493 -11.97 1.39 -28.11
CA ALA A 493 -12.13 2.58 -28.94
C ALA A 493 -13.50 2.62 -29.63
N ALA A 494 -13.97 1.50 -30.19
CA ALA A 494 -15.31 1.41 -30.78
C ALA A 494 -16.43 1.61 -29.75
N ALA A 495 -16.24 1.12 -28.52
CA ALA A 495 -17.17 1.30 -27.42
C ALA A 495 -17.14 2.72 -26.84
N VAL A 496 -16.13 3.54 -27.11
CA VAL A 496 -16.12 4.97 -26.76
C VAL A 496 -16.69 5.81 -27.91
N GLY A 497 -16.23 5.58 -29.15
CA GLY A 497 -16.53 6.44 -30.29
C GLY A 497 -15.75 7.76 -30.19
N ASP A 498 -16.39 8.88 -30.54
CA ASP A 498 -15.80 10.22 -30.49
C ASP A 498 -16.01 10.94 -29.13
N ASP A 499 -16.49 10.22 -28.12
CA ASP A 499 -16.82 10.78 -26.81
C ASP A 499 -15.55 11.15 -26.02
N PRO A 500 -15.41 12.40 -25.50
CA PRO A 500 -14.26 12.76 -24.68
C PRO A 500 -14.32 12.09 -23.31
N ILE A 501 -13.40 11.16 -23.04
CA ILE A 501 -13.35 10.44 -21.76
C ILE A 501 -12.50 11.21 -20.76
N HIS A 502 -13.14 11.66 -19.68
CA HIS A 502 -12.50 12.44 -18.62
C HIS A 502 -11.99 11.54 -17.50
N ILE A 503 -12.71 10.46 -17.23
CA ILE A 503 -12.36 9.46 -16.22
C ILE A 503 -12.54 8.08 -16.83
N ALA A 504 -11.50 7.25 -16.80
CA ALA A 504 -11.59 5.84 -17.14
C ALA A 504 -11.39 4.99 -15.89
N ILE A 505 -12.08 3.87 -15.82
CA ILE A 505 -12.08 2.96 -14.66
C ILE A 505 -11.77 1.54 -15.10
N VAL A 506 -10.88 0.90 -14.35
CA VAL A 506 -10.70 -0.56 -14.37
C VAL A 506 -10.77 -1.08 -12.94
N SER A 507 -11.73 -1.95 -12.65
CA SER A 507 -11.92 -2.47 -11.30
C SER A 507 -12.08 -3.98 -11.29
N GLY A 508 -11.26 -4.65 -10.48
CA GLY A 508 -11.38 -6.08 -10.22
C GLY A 508 -11.19 -6.96 -11.45
N LEU A 509 -10.60 -6.43 -12.52
CA LEU A 509 -10.35 -7.13 -13.76
C LEU A 509 -8.92 -7.66 -13.82
N TYR A 510 -7.92 -6.79 -13.70
CA TYR A 510 -6.51 -7.15 -13.89
C TYR A 510 -6.02 -8.17 -12.87
N GLU A 511 -6.61 -8.18 -11.67
CA GLU A 511 -6.34 -9.14 -10.61
C GLU A 511 -6.74 -10.59 -10.99
N LEU A 512 -7.55 -10.76 -12.03
CA LEU A 512 -8.00 -12.05 -12.54
C LEU A 512 -7.05 -12.66 -13.58
N PHE A 513 -6.15 -11.86 -14.17
CA PHE A 513 -5.27 -12.30 -15.24
C PHE A 513 -3.83 -12.29 -14.76
N PRO A 514 -3.10 -13.41 -14.82
CA PRO A 514 -1.73 -13.45 -14.33
C PRO A 514 -0.73 -12.80 -15.31
N GLU A 515 -1.00 -12.65 -16.60
CA GLU A 515 -0.03 -12.10 -17.55
C GLU A 515 -0.05 -10.56 -17.58
N ASN A 516 1.12 -9.94 -17.80
CA ASN A 516 1.20 -8.48 -17.95
C ASN A 516 0.80 -8.01 -19.34
N ASP A 517 0.99 -8.81 -20.39
CA ASP A 517 0.70 -8.39 -21.76
C ASP A 517 -0.77 -8.03 -22.02
N PRO A 518 -1.77 -8.80 -21.54
CA PRO A 518 -3.16 -8.38 -21.63
C PRO A 518 -3.41 -7.08 -20.88
N VAL A 519 -2.90 -6.95 -19.64
CA VAL A 519 -3.06 -5.73 -18.83
C VAL A 519 -2.47 -4.51 -19.53
N ARG A 520 -1.27 -4.64 -20.11
CA ARG A 520 -0.60 -3.57 -20.87
C ARG A 520 -1.42 -3.16 -22.09
N ARG A 521 -1.95 -4.11 -22.87
CA ARG A 521 -2.82 -3.82 -24.01
C ARG A 521 -4.10 -3.10 -23.58
N SER A 522 -4.74 -3.57 -22.52
CA SER A 522 -5.94 -2.95 -21.95
C SER A 522 -5.68 -1.51 -21.52
N LEU A 523 -4.63 -1.28 -20.72
CA LEU A 523 -4.23 0.05 -20.28
C LEU A 523 -3.95 0.98 -21.46
N ALA A 524 -3.23 0.51 -22.49
CA ALA A 524 -2.96 1.30 -23.69
C ALA A 524 -4.26 1.75 -24.40
N GLY A 525 -5.20 0.82 -24.57
CA GLY A 525 -6.51 1.13 -25.17
C GLY A 525 -7.31 2.14 -24.34
N ILE A 526 -7.23 2.08 -23.01
CA ILE A 526 -7.87 3.09 -22.14
C ILE A 526 -7.19 4.45 -22.30
N THR A 527 -5.86 4.50 -22.19
CA THR A 527 -5.11 5.75 -22.23
C THR A 527 -5.27 6.46 -23.56
N ASP A 528 -5.45 5.73 -24.66
CA ASP A 528 -5.72 6.31 -25.98
C ASP A 528 -7.09 7.02 -26.03
N THR A 529 -8.07 6.57 -25.24
CA THR A 529 -9.42 7.20 -25.17
C THR A 529 -9.51 8.36 -24.19
N LEU A 530 -8.61 8.43 -23.20
CA LEU A 530 -8.59 9.51 -22.21
C LEU A 530 -8.20 10.85 -22.84
N VAL A 531 -8.87 11.92 -22.44
CA VAL A 531 -8.40 13.28 -22.73
C VAL A 531 -7.09 13.57 -21.99
N ASP A 532 -6.31 14.52 -22.50
CA ASP A 532 -5.13 15.04 -21.81
C ASP A 532 -5.51 15.57 -20.42
N GLY A 533 -4.78 15.15 -19.38
CA GLY A 533 -5.10 15.47 -17.98
C GLY A 533 -6.29 14.68 -17.42
N GLY A 534 -6.87 13.76 -18.21
CA GLY A 534 -7.89 12.82 -17.79
C GLY A 534 -7.38 11.88 -16.69
N ARG A 535 -8.31 11.29 -15.93
CA ARG A 535 -8.01 10.43 -14.79
C ARG A 535 -8.22 8.95 -15.11
N LEU A 536 -7.30 8.11 -14.66
CA LEU A 536 -7.45 6.65 -14.65
C LEU A 536 -7.62 6.16 -13.21
N LEU A 537 -8.78 5.61 -12.88
CA LEU A 537 -9.04 4.94 -11.61
C LEU A 537 -8.83 3.43 -11.80
N TYR A 538 -7.88 2.84 -11.08
CA TYR A 538 -7.60 1.41 -11.17
C TYR A 538 -7.54 0.76 -9.80
N THR A 539 -7.84 -0.54 -9.75
CA THR A 539 -7.65 -1.36 -8.54
C THR A 539 -6.54 -2.37 -8.74
N ASP A 540 -5.95 -2.78 -7.62
CA ASP A 540 -5.02 -3.89 -7.57
C ASP A 540 -5.27 -4.72 -6.30
N GLN A 541 -4.73 -5.94 -6.27
CA GLN A 541 -4.68 -6.80 -5.10
C GLN A 541 -3.22 -7.15 -4.79
N PRO A 542 -2.48 -6.26 -4.10
CA PRO A 542 -1.04 -6.43 -3.89
C PRO A 542 -0.65 -7.72 -3.18
N TRP A 543 -1.52 -8.17 -2.28
CA TRP A 543 -1.28 -9.33 -1.45
C TRP A 543 -2.59 -9.95 -0.98
N HIS A 544 -2.61 -11.26 -0.67
CA HIS A 544 -3.76 -11.88 -0.03
C HIS A 544 -3.35 -12.94 1.02
N PRO A 545 -3.84 -12.87 2.28
CA PRO A 545 -3.43 -13.80 3.35
C PRO A 545 -3.85 -15.25 3.10
N GLN A 546 -4.89 -15.43 2.29
CA GLN A 546 -5.50 -16.74 2.03
C GLN A 546 -5.30 -17.18 0.56
N GLN A 547 -4.30 -16.65 -0.14
CA GLN A 547 -4.07 -16.95 -1.56
C GLN A 547 -3.97 -18.47 -1.84
N GLU A 548 -3.17 -19.21 -1.06
CA GLU A 548 -3.08 -20.68 -1.20
C GLU A 548 -4.44 -21.34 -0.94
N MET A 549 -5.16 -20.94 0.11
CA MET A 549 -6.49 -21.51 0.40
C MET A 549 -7.45 -21.28 -0.75
N ILE A 550 -7.51 -20.07 -1.29
CA ILE A 550 -8.37 -19.72 -2.43
C ILE A 550 -8.03 -20.59 -3.64
N ALA A 551 -6.75 -20.67 -4.01
CA ALA A 551 -6.26 -21.48 -5.12
C ALA A 551 -6.63 -22.96 -5.01
N ARG A 552 -6.69 -23.51 -3.80
CA ARG A 552 -6.95 -24.94 -3.57
C ARG A 552 -8.43 -25.26 -3.37
N VAL A 553 -9.21 -24.31 -2.88
CA VAL A 553 -10.56 -24.57 -2.33
C VAL A 553 -11.65 -23.95 -3.21
N LEU A 554 -11.46 -22.75 -3.73
CA LEU A 554 -12.51 -21.98 -4.40
C LEU A 554 -12.40 -22.10 -5.93
N PRO A 555 -13.50 -22.41 -6.63
CA PRO A 555 -13.55 -22.29 -8.09
C PRO A 555 -13.74 -20.82 -8.53
N ASN A 556 -13.18 -20.49 -9.69
CA ASN A 556 -13.46 -19.26 -10.40
C ASN A 556 -14.77 -19.37 -11.22
N ARG A 557 -15.13 -18.30 -11.94
CA ARG A 557 -16.32 -18.20 -12.81
C ARG A 557 -16.38 -19.25 -13.92
N ASP A 558 -15.23 -19.76 -14.35
CA ASP A 558 -15.13 -20.80 -15.38
C ASP A 558 -15.15 -22.22 -14.77
N GLY A 559 -15.27 -22.34 -13.44
CA GLY A 559 -15.28 -23.61 -12.72
C GLY A 559 -13.89 -24.20 -12.42
N ASN A 560 -12.83 -23.52 -12.83
CA ASN A 560 -11.43 -23.91 -12.60
C ASN A 560 -10.94 -23.48 -11.20
N PRO A 561 -9.85 -24.06 -10.67
CA PRO A 561 -9.23 -23.55 -9.45
C PRO A 561 -8.89 -22.05 -9.56
N TRP A 562 -9.26 -21.25 -8.56
CA TRP A 562 -9.02 -19.81 -8.58
C TRP A 562 -7.59 -19.47 -8.15
N VAL A 563 -6.63 -19.66 -9.04
CA VAL A 563 -5.24 -19.30 -8.80
C VAL A 563 -5.03 -17.84 -9.19
N MET A 564 -4.77 -16.98 -8.19
CA MET A 564 -4.58 -15.55 -8.39
C MET A 564 -3.10 -15.19 -8.40
N ARG A 565 -2.68 -14.26 -9.26
CA ARG A 565 -1.40 -13.58 -9.13
C ARG A 565 -1.61 -12.18 -8.56
N CYS A 566 -1.28 -12.03 -7.28
CA CYS A 566 -1.21 -10.73 -6.61
C CYS A 566 0.04 -9.99 -7.11
N ARG A 567 -0.13 -9.00 -8.00
CA ARG A 567 0.96 -8.13 -8.49
C ARG A 567 1.33 -7.15 -7.40
N SER A 568 2.60 -6.80 -7.22
CA SER A 568 2.94 -5.75 -6.25
C SER A 568 2.41 -4.40 -6.75
N GLN A 569 2.18 -3.46 -5.83
CA GLN A 569 1.77 -2.11 -6.23
C GLN A 569 2.81 -1.45 -7.15
N ALA A 570 4.10 -1.73 -6.94
CA ALA A 570 5.18 -1.24 -7.79
C ALA A 570 5.09 -1.81 -9.22
N GLU A 571 4.78 -3.11 -9.36
CA GLU A 571 4.56 -3.73 -10.67
C GLU A 571 3.37 -3.09 -11.40
N MET A 572 2.25 -2.89 -10.69
CA MET A 572 1.06 -2.27 -11.27
C MET A 572 1.30 -0.80 -11.68
N ASP A 573 1.99 -0.04 -10.84
CA ASP A 573 2.33 1.35 -11.16
C ASP A 573 3.27 1.44 -12.37
N ALA A 574 4.22 0.50 -12.51
CA ALA A 574 5.08 0.43 -13.69
C ALA A 574 4.26 0.18 -14.98
N LEU A 575 3.26 -0.71 -14.94
CA LEU A 575 2.36 -0.93 -16.08
C LEU A 575 1.56 0.32 -16.46
N VAL A 576 1.12 1.11 -15.47
CA VAL A 576 0.38 2.36 -15.70
C VAL A 576 1.29 3.46 -16.26
N VAL A 577 2.54 3.55 -15.79
CA VAL A 577 3.55 4.47 -16.30
C VAL A 577 3.94 4.16 -17.74
N GLU A 578 4.07 2.87 -18.08
CA GLU A 578 4.34 2.40 -19.45
C GLU A 578 3.30 2.91 -20.48
N THR A 579 2.10 3.30 -20.04
CA THR A 579 1.03 3.84 -20.89
C THR A 579 0.88 5.37 -20.84
N GLY A 580 1.84 6.09 -20.24
CA GLY A 580 1.82 7.56 -20.16
C GLY A 580 0.90 8.13 -19.07
N CYS A 581 0.56 7.29 -18.07
CA CYS A 581 -0.21 7.71 -16.90
C CYS A 581 0.66 7.66 -15.65
N TRP A 582 0.51 8.66 -14.78
CA TRP A 582 1.28 8.74 -13.53
C TRP A 582 0.33 8.74 -12.34
N ARG A 583 0.60 7.85 -11.37
CA ARG A 583 -0.21 7.75 -10.15
C ARG A 583 -0.09 9.03 -9.32
N ASP A 584 -1.22 9.70 -9.14
CA ASP A 584 -1.35 10.89 -8.29
C ASP A 584 -1.52 10.47 -6.83
N ARG A 585 -2.55 9.66 -6.54
CA ARG A 585 -2.90 9.26 -5.17
C ARG A 585 -3.40 7.83 -5.09
N MET A 586 -3.32 7.25 -3.90
CA MET A 586 -3.73 5.87 -3.65
C MET A 586 -4.39 5.72 -2.28
N ARG A 587 -5.30 4.76 -2.17
CA ARG A 587 -5.86 4.27 -0.91
C ARG A 587 -5.73 2.76 -0.85
N ILE A 588 -5.29 2.24 0.29
CA ILE A 588 -5.22 0.81 0.55
C ILE A 588 -6.08 0.45 1.76
N ASP A 589 -6.64 -0.75 1.80
CA ASP A 589 -7.33 -1.21 3.01
C ASP A 589 -6.34 -1.49 4.16
N ARG A 590 -6.87 -1.51 5.38
CA ARG A 590 -6.07 -1.67 6.61
C ARG A 590 -5.29 -2.99 6.72
N TRP A 591 -5.59 -3.98 5.89
CA TRP A 591 -4.94 -5.28 5.87
C TRP A 591 -3.89 -5.38 4.75
N GLY A 592 -3.82 -4.38 3.87
CA GLY A 592 -2.92 -4.35 2.72
C GLY A 592 -3.32 -5.33 1.61
N ILE A 593 -4.62 -5.63 1.46
CA ILE A 593 -5.10 -6.63 0.50
C ILE A 593 -5.44 -6.01 -0.86
N PHE A 594 -6.17 -4.89 -0.86
CA PHE A 594 -6.64 -4.19 -2.04
C PHE A 594 -6.25 -2.73 -1.98
N SER A 595 -5.71 -2.25 -3.10
CA SER A 595 -5.45 -0.84 -3.34
C SER A 595 -6.40 -0.30 -4.41
N VAL A 596 -6.63 1.00 -4.33
CA VAL A 596 -7.32 1.79 -5.35
C VAL A 596 -6.48 3.01 -5.60
N ALA A 597 -6.11 3.23 -6.85
CA ALA A 597 -5.22 4.29 -7.27
C ALA A 597 -5.89 5.17 -8.32
N LEU A 598 -5.55 6.45 -8.29
CA LEU A 598 -5.94 7.44 -9.28
C LEU A 598 -4.67 7.92 -9.97
N ALA A 599 -4.58 7.72 -11.28
CA ALA A 599 -3.51 8.20 -12.13
C ALA A 599 -4.01 9.29 -13.09
N THR A 600 -3.06 10.03 -13.65
CA THR A 600 -3.30 11.14 -14.56
C THR A 600 -2.59 10.89 -15.87
N LYS A 601 -3.29 11.05 -17.00
CA LYS A 601 -2.67 11.03 -18.33
C LYS A 601 -1.81 12.27 -18.52
N GLU A 602 -0.57 12.09 -18.94
CA GLU A 602 0.36 13.20 -19.21
C GLU A 602 -0.12 14.05 -20.40
N ASN A 603 -0.02 15.38 -20.28
CA ASN A 603 -0.32 16.30 -21.38
C ASN A 603 0.82 16.29 -22.39
N ILE A 604 0.60 15.73 -23.57
CA ILE A 604 1.64 15.60 -24.61
C ILE A 604 2.11 16.99 -25.12
N GLY A 605 1.35 18.06 -24.89
CA GLY A 605 1.72 19.44 -25.26
C GLY A 605 2.49 20.27 -24.21
N GLY A 606 2.77 19.74 -23.01
CA GLY A 606 3.24 20.53 -21.86
C GLY A 606 4.73 20.46 -21.51
N ARG A 607 5.49 19.49 -22.02
CA ARG A 607 6.94 19.40 -21.81
C ARG A 607 7.69 20.08 -22.96
N THR A 608 7.66 21.41 -22.97
CA THR A 608 8.87 22.14 -23.39
C THR A 608 9.66 22.38 -22.11
N SER A 609 10.93 21.98 -22.13
CA SER A 609 11.90 22.31 -21.10
C SER A 609 11.86 23.82 -20.80
N ASP A 610 11.82 24.15 -19.51
CA ASP A 610 11.74 25.50 -18.94
C ASP A 610 10.36 26.17 -18.97
N SER A 611 9.67 26.12 -17.83
CA SER A 611 8.78 27.22 -17.43
C SER A 611 8.87 27.44 -15.92
N PRO A 612 8.90 28.72 -15.47
CA PRO A 612 9.50 29.12 -14.21
C PRO A 612 8.55 29.02 -13.02
N VAL A 613 9.15 28.85 -11.85
CA VAL A 613 8.54 28.91 -10.52
C VAL A 613 7.67 30.18 -10.37
N PRO A 614 6.43 30.10 -9.86
CA PRO A 614 5.66 31.28 -9.50
C PRO A 614 6.35 32.02 -8.35
N ASN A 615 6.58 33.32 -8.54
CA ASN A 615 7.35 34.19 -7.67
C ASN A 615 6.81 34.23 -6.22
N GLU A 616 7.72 34.22 -5.25
CA GLU A 616 7.50 34.48 -3.82
C GLU A 616 7.01 35.92 -3.59
N SER A 617 5.70 36.12 -3.49
CA SER A 617 5.12 37.25 -2.73
C SER A 617 3.60 37.11 -2.72
N ASP A 618 3.03 36.38 -1.74
CA ASP A 618 1.68 36.65 -1.19
C ASP A 618 1.26 35.69 -0.07
N HIS A 619 2.16 35.32 0.86
CA HIS A 619 1.73 34.66 2.11
C HIS A 619 2.48 35.20 3.32
N ALA A 620 2.24 36.47 3.62
CA ALA A 620 2.47 37.04 4.94
C ALA A 620 1.19 37.73 5.42
N ALA A 621 0.22 36.96 5.91
CA ALA A 621 -0.80 37.39 6.88
C ALA A 621 -1.81 36.26 7.16
N CYS A 622 -1.53 35.46 8.18
CA CYS A 622 -2.51 35.05 9.20
C CYS A 622 -1.76 34.28 10.28
N ALA A 623 -1.52 34.98 11.39
CA ALA A 623 -1.06 34.41 12.67
C ALA A 623 -2.21 33.71 13.40
#